data_AF-A0A3R5TR76-F1
#
_entry.id   AF-A0A3R5TR76-F1
#
_cell.length_a   1.000
_cell.length_b   1.000
_cell.length_c   1.000
_cell.angle_alpha   90.00
_cell.angle_beta   90.00
_cell.angle_gamma   90.00
#
_symmetry.space_group_name_H-M   'P 1'
#
loop_
_entity.id
_entity.type
_entity.pdbx_description
1 polymer ?
#
loop_
_entity_poly.entity_id
_entity_poly.type
_entity_poly.pdbx_seq_one_letter_code
_entity_poly.pdbx_strand_id
1 'polypeptide(L)'
;MTSLIWRKGEVSEGIILEVSIDVIMVIRHVTEKRGSHQKATSLLVRHYPTKLRDEILDYLFKPNFGASLQILKVEIGGDSQSGEGSEASHMHNSWDENYYRGYEWWMMKEAKKRNPDILLYGLPWGWPGWIGNGTHNPYYNVNTTARCL
;
A
#
# COMPACT_ATOMS: atom_id res chain seq x y z
N MET A 1 -14.14 3.76 14.99
CA MET A 1 -15.07 2.62 15.04
C MET A 1 -14.52 1.57 14.11
N THR A 2 -13.82 0.58 14.65
CA THR A 2 -13.04 -0.42 13.90
C THR A 2 -13.98 -1.51 13.42
N SER A 3 -14.17 -1.67 12.11
CA SER A 3 -14.92 -2.79 11.54
C SER A 3 -13.95 -3.87 11.08
N LEU A 4 -13.82 -4.93 11.88
CA LEU A 4 -13.31 -6.23 11.46
C LEU A 4 -14.31 -6.86 10.49
N ILE A 5 -13.82 -7.43 9.38
CA ILE A 5 -14.58 -8.40 8.57
C ILE A 5 -13.75 -9.68 8.51
N TRP A 6 -14.29 -10.74 9.11
CA TRP A 6 -13.74 -12.11 9.07
C TRP A 6 -14.32 -12.89 7.88
N ARG A 7 -13.53 -13.80 7.30
CA ARG A 7 -14.03 -15.01 6.64
C ARG A 7 -13.22 -16.24 7.07
N LYS A 8 -13.94 -17.34 7.30
CA LYS A 8 -13.54 -18.59 7.96
C LYS A 8 -12.75 -19.50 6.99
N GLY A 9 -11.58 -19.97 7.42
CA GLY A 9 -10.83 -21.06 6.79
C GLY A 9 -9.94 -21.71 7.84
N GLU A 10 -10.25 -22.94 8.23
CA GLU A 10 -9.47 -23.73 9.19
C GLU A 10 -8.13 -24.13 8.56
N VAL A 11 -7.02 -23.65 9.13
CA VAL A 11 -5.71 -24.24 8.89
C VAL A 11 -5.03 -24.44 10.25
N SER A 12 -4.70 -25.70 10.49
CA SER A 12 -4.04 -26.28 11.66
C SER A 12 -2.83 -25.48 12.18
N GLU A 13 -2.77 -25.37 13.50
CA GLU A 13 -1.59 -25.19 14.36
C GLU A 13 -0.31 -24.69 13.67
N GLY A 14 -0.31 -23.38 13.43
CA GLY A 14 0.88 -22.58 13.24
C GLY A 14 0.44 -21.15 13.46
N ILE A 15 0.96 -20.47 14.48
CA ILE A 15 0.70 -19.05 14.66
C ILE A 15 1.42 -18.35 13.50
N ILE A 16 0.75 -18.24 12.35
CA ILE A 16 1.12 -17.29 11.31
C ILE A 16 0.80 -15.95 11.95
N LEU A 17 1.83 -15.32 12.53
CA LEU A 17 1.78 -13.89 12.83
C LEU A 17 1.59 -13.20 11.47
N GLU A 18 0.34 -12.99 11.07
CA GLU A 18 -0.01 -12.07 9.98
C GLU A 18 0.32 -10.66 10.47
N VAL A 19 1.61 -10.34 10.46
CA VAL A 19 2.06 -8.96 10.61
C VAL A 19 1.71 -8.28 9.29
N SER A 20 0.46 -7.82 9.19
CA SER A 20 -0.01 -6.95 8.11
C SER A 20 0.66 -5.60 8.28
N ILE A 21 1.89 -5.49 7.81
CA ILE A 21 2.60 -4.21 7.82
C ILE A 21 2.20 -3.48 6.55
N ASP A 22 1.34 -2.46 6.68
CA ASP A 22 1.18 -1.47 5.61
C ASP A 22 2.58 -0.93 5.27
N VAL A 23 2.92 -0.77 3.99
CA VAL A 23 4.26 -0.31 3.56
C VAL A 23 4.70 0.97 4.29
N ILE A 24 3.73 1.83 4.61
CA ILE A 24 3.87 3.03 5.43
C ILE A 24 4.48 2.70 6.82
N MET A 25 4.04 1.63 7.47
CA MET A 25 4.54 1.16 8.76
C MET A 25 5.86 0.37 8.69
N VAL A 26 6.13 -0.43 7.63
CA VAL A 26 7.40 -1.21 7.56
C VAL A 26 8.59 -0.27 7.45
N ILE A 27 8.48 0.68 6.53
CA ILE A 27 9.57 1.57 6.21
C ILE A 27 9.91 2.44 7.42
N ARG A 28 8.90 2.84 8.21
CA ARG A 28 9.08 3.58 9.46
C ARG A 28 10.06 2.89 10.41
N HIS A 29 9.94 1.58 10.63
CA HIS A 29 10.84 0.85 11.53
C HIS A 29 12.28 0.77 11.01
N VAL A 30 12.45 0.72 9.68
CA VAL A 30 13.77 0.68 9.03
C VAL A 30 14.44 2.06 9.01
N THR A 31 13.67 3.14 8.81
CA THR A 31 14.17 4.52 8.73
C THR A 31 14.41 5.17 10.10
N GLU A 32 13.62 4.83 11.14
CA GLU A 32 13.83 5.33 12.51
C GLU A 32 15.21 4.90 13.05
N LYS A 33 15.68 3.68 12.72
CA LYS A 33 17.03 3.21 13.09
C LYS A 33 18.16 4.00 12.43
N ARG A 34 17.88 4.87 11.45
CA ARG A 34 18.88 5.68 10.71
C ARG A 34 18.61 7.19 10.76
N GLY A 35 17.68 7.66 11.59
CA GLY A 35 17.54 9.09 11.92
C GLY A 35 16.77 9.95 10.89
N SER A 36 16.15 9.36 9.87
CA SER A 36 15.34 10.12 8.90
C SER A 36 13.86 10.14 9.30
N HIS A 37 13.36 11.31 9.70
CA HIS A 37 11.94 11.58 9.94
C HIS A 37 11.40 12.41 8.78
N GLN A 38 10.64 11.83 7.83
CA GLN A 38 9.64 12.55 7.01
C GLN A 38 8.82 11.65 6.07
N LYS A 39 7.51 11.63 6.34
CA LYS A 39 6.29 11.66 5.49
C LYS A 39 6.27 10.95 4.13
N ALA A 40 5.22 10.13 3.94
CA ALA A 40 5.00 9.26 2.78
C ALA A 40 6.20 8.34 2.55
N THR A 41 6.42 7.47 3.54
CA THR A 41 7.66 6.73 3.81
C THR A 41 8.21 5.96 2.60
N SER A 42 7.36 5.50 1.69
CA SER A 42 7.71 4.83 0.43
C SER A 42 8.07 5.76 -0.74
N LEU A 43 7.62 7.04 -0.75
CA LEU A 43 8.10 8.04 -1.71
C LEU A 43 9.61 8.19 -1.63
N LEU A 44 10.15 8.27 -0.42
CA LEU A 44 11.58 8.47 -0.22
C LEU A 44 12.39 7.30 -0.77
N VAL A 45 11.92 6.05 -0.59
CA VAL A 45 12.60 4.84 -1.08
C VAL A 45 12.89 4.94 -2.58
N ARG A 46 11.97 5.47 -3.37
CA ARG A 46 12.16 5.64 -4.83
C ARG A 46 13.34 6.56 -5.17
N HIS A 47 13.59 7.57 -4.33
CA HIS A 47 14.61 8.60 -4.54
C HIS A 47 15.98 8.27 -3.90
N TYR A 48 16.12 7.17 -3.16
CA TYR A 48 17.43 6.72 -2.69
C TYR A 48 18.35 6.39 -3.88
N PRO A 49 19.69 6.54 -3.72
CA PRO A 49 20.65 6.03 -4.67
C PRO A 49 20.37 4.55 -4.97
N THR A 50 20.42 4.17 -6.26
CA THR A 50 19.98 2.85 -6.75
C THR A 50 20.51 1.69 -5.92
N LYS A 51 21.79 1.73 -5.52
CA LYS A 51 22.39 0.68 -4.68
C LYS A 51 21.69 0.53 -3.33
N LEU A 52 21.50 1.63 -2.59
CA LEU A 52 20.81 1.61 -1.29
C LEU A 52 19.34 1.19 -1.44
N ARG A 53 18.68 1.69 -2.48
CA ARG A 53 17.29 1.35 -2.76
C ARG A 53 17.12 -0.15 -3.00
N ASP A 54 18.00 -0.73 -3.84
CA ASP A 54 17.95 -2.16 -4.13
C ASP A 54 18.28 -3.01 -2.90
N GLU A 55 19.23 -2.58 -2.07
CA GLU A 55 19.52 -3.24 -0.79
C GLU A 55 18.31 -3.22 0.14
N ILE A 56 17.62 -2.08 0.29
CA ILE A 56 16.39 -1.99 1.11
C ILE A 56 15.32 -2.95 0.57
N LEU A 57 15.09 -2.95 -0.75
CA LEU A 57 14.09 -3.82 -1.38
C LEU A 57 14.46 -5.31 -1.24
N ASP A 58 15.74 -5.66 -1.31
CA ASP A 58 16.22 -7.01 -1.05
C ASP A 58 15.97 -7.41 0.41
N TYR A 59 16.28 -6.53 1.36
CA TYR A 59 15.98 -6.77 2.78
C TYR A 59 14.49 -7.01 3.04
N LEU A 60 13.60 -6.33 2.30
CA LEU A 60 12.16 -6.46 2.48
C LEU A 60 11.59 -7.72 1.80
N PHE A 61 11.94 -7.95 0.54
CA PHE A 61 11.20 -8.90 -0.31
C PHE A 61 11.98 -10.13 -0.72
N LYS A 62 13.32 -10.14 -0.65
CA LYS A 62 14.10 -11.29 -1.13
C LYS A 62 13.90 -12.49 -0.19
N PRO A 63 13.48 -13.66 -0.70
CA PRO A 63 13.33 -14.86 0.11
C PRO A 63 14.65 -15.29 0.76
N ASN A 64 14.57 -15.86 1.96
CA ASN A 64 15.72 -16.37 2.72
C ASN A 64 16.83 -15.33 2.95
N PHE A 65 16.45 -14.05 3.07
CA PHE A 65 17.40 -12.97 3.29
C PHE A 65 17.05 -12.17 4.54
N GLY A 66 16.39 -11.02 4.38
CA GLY A 66 15.99 -10.14 5.48
C GLY A 66 14.61 -10.50 6.03
N ALA A 67 13.70 -9.54 6.04
CA ALA A 67 12.32 -9.72 6.46
C ALA A 67 11.59 -10.79 5.61
N SER A 68 11.96 -10.93 4.34
CA SER A 68 11.42 -11.95 3.43
C SER A 68 9.89 -11.97 3.42
N LEU A 69 9.29 -10.79 3.25
CA LEU A 69 7.84 -10.60 3.38
C LEU A 69 7.05 -11.49 2.41
N GLN A 70 6.01 -12.15 2.94
CA GLN A 70 5.09 -12.99 2.18
C GLN A 70 3.89 -12.20 1.65
N ILE A 71 3.55 -11.08 2.30
CA ILE A 71 2.41 -10.24 1.97
C ILE A 71 2.89 -8.79 1.84
N LEU A 72 2.46 -8.12 0.76
CA LEU A 72 2.61 -6.70 0.55
C LEU A 72 1.22 -6.07 0.41
N LYS A 73 0.86 -5.22 1.37
CA LYS A 73 -0.37 -4.44 1.35
C LYS A 73 -0.07 -2.98 1.01
N VAL A 74 -0.74 -2.46 -0.02
CA VAL A 74 -0.59 -1.08 -0.51
C VAL A 74 -1.88 -0.30 -0.34
N GLU A 75 -1.77 1.02 -0.18
CA GLU A 75 -2.94 1.89 -0.25
C GLU A 75 -3.40 2.04 -1.71
N ILE A 76 -4.72 2.06 -1.92
CA ILE A 76 -5.32 2.54 -3.16
C ILE A 76 -5.55 4.03 -2.98
N GLY A 77 -4.72 4.85 -3.61
CA GLY A 77 -4.75 6.30 -3.46
C GLY A 77 -6.11 6.91 -3.75
N GLY A 78 -6.53 7.84 -2.91
CA GLY A 78 -7.87 8.43 -2.94
C GLY A 78 -7.89 9.96 -2.99
N ASP A 79 -6.77 10.61 -3.29
CA ASP A 79 -6.59 12.09 -3.25
C ASP A 79 -6.89 12.75 -1.90
N SER A 80 -7.06 11.93 -0.86
CA SER A 80 -7.33 12.37 0.50
C SER A 80 -6.08 12.22 1.35
N GLN A 81 -5.98 12.99 2.42
CA GLN A 81 -4.97 12.81 3.45
C GLN A 81 -5.28 11.52 4.24
N SER A 82 -4.38 10.54 4.21
CA SER A 82 -4.51 9.24 4.92
C SER A 82 -3.60 9.10 6.15
N GLY A 83 -2.89 10.16 6.53
CA GLY A 83 -2.14 10.26 7.79
C GLY A 83 -0.87 11.07 7.65
N GLU A 84 0.07 10.58 6.83
CA GLU A 84 1.38 11.21 6.61
C GLU A 84 1.53 11.86 5.22
N GLY A 85 0.48 11.85 4.40
CA GLY A 85 0.47 12.38 3.05
C GLY A 85 -0.82 12.03 2.31
N SER A 86 -0.97 12.57 1.10
CA SER A 86 -2.05 12.19 0.19
C SER A 86 -1.48 11.33 -0.92
N GLU A 87 -2.08 10.16 -1.13
CA GLU A 87 -1.75 9.29 -2.24
C GLU A 87 -2.68 9.57 -3.43
N ALA A 88 -2.06 9.71 -4.61
CA ALA A 88 -2.76 10.09 -5.83
C ALA A 88 -3.70 8.97 -6.29
N SER A 89 -4.95 9.32 -6.55
CA SER A 89 -5.88 8.40 -7.15
C SER A 89 -5.54 8.12 -8.61
N HIS A 90 -5.82 6.89 -9.04
CA HIS A 90 -5.82 6.55 -10.44
C HIS A 90 -6.97 7.23 -11.21
N MET A 91 -7.97 7.82 -10.52
CA MET A 91 -9.05 8.60 -11.12
C MET A 91 -9.32 9.91 -10.36
N HIS A 92 -8.65 11.01 -10.72
CA HIS A 92 -8.90 12.32 -10.09
C HIS A 92 -10.29 12.87 -10.43
N ASN A 93 -10.82 12.49 -11.59
CA ASN A 93 -12.15 12.84 -12.09
C ASN A 93 -12.83 11.60 -12.69
N SER A 94 -14.14 11.65 -12.92
CA SER A 94 -14.91 10.49 -13.41
C SER A 94 -14.53 10.02 -14.82
N TRP A 95 -13.84 10.86 -15.59
CA TRP A 95 -13.37 10.57 -16.95
C TRP A 95 -11.84 10.38 -17.03
N ASP A 96 -11.16 10.39 -15.89
CA ASP A 96 -9.70 10.29 -15.82
C ASP A 96 -9.28 8.91 -15.32
N GLU A 97 -8.38 8.24 -16.03
CA GLU A 97 -7.78 6.98 -15.63
C GLU A 97 -6.27 7.03 -15.89
N ASN A 98 -5.47 6.83 -14.85
CA ASN A 98 -4.01 6.77 -14.96
C ASN A 98 -3.40 5.86 -13.90
N TYR A 99 -2.97 4.68 -14.35
CA TYR A 99 -2.37 3.62 -13.53
C TYR A 99 -0.85 3.73 -13.40
N TYR A 100 -0.28 4.91 -13.69
CA TYR A 100 1.16 5.20 -13.55
C TYR A 100 1.46 6.22 -12.44
N ARG A 101 0.41 6.71 -11.76
CA ARG A 101 0.54 7.67 -10.66
C ARG A 101 1.08 7.02 -9.38
N GLY A 102 1.72 7.84 -8.55
CA GLY A 102 2.29 7.38 -7.29
C GLY A 102 3.45 6.41 -7.46
N TYR A 103 3.68 5.61 -6.44
CA TYR A 103 4.82 4.68 -6.34
C TYR A 103 4.40 3.24 -6.05
N GLU A 104 3.13 2.99 -5.70
CA GLU A 104 2.67 1.67 -5.31
C GLU A 104 2.74 0.64 -6.44
N TRP A 105 2.41 1.06 -7.66
CA TRP A 105 2.61 0.23 -8.86
C TRP A 105 4.07 -0.18 -9.06
N TRP A 106 5.00 0.73 -8.76
CA TRP A 106 6.43 0.43 -8.85
C TRP A 106 6.86 -0.51 -7.71
N MET A 107 6.40 -0.26 -6.48
CA MET A 107 6.70 -1.09 -5.32
C MET A 107 6.22 -2.54 -5.51
N MET A 108 4.98 -2.72 -5.97
CA MET A 108 4.43 -4.06 -6.25
C MET A 108 5.24 -4.81 -7.30
N LYS A 109 5.71 -4.11 -8.36
CA LYS A 109 6.59 -4.71 -9.37
C LYS A 109 7.95 -5.11 -8.79
N GLU A 110 8.58 -4.26 -7.99
CA GLU A 110 9.86 -4.58 -7.35
C GLU A 110 9.76 -5.74 -6.34
N ALA A 111 8.63 -5.83 -5.64
CA ALA A 111 8.34 -6.94 -4.73
C ALA A 111 8.15 -8.26 -5.50
N LYS A 112 7.30 -8.28 -6.53
CA LYS A 112 7.10 -9.48 -7.39
C LYS A 112 8.37 -9.91 -8.11
N LYS A 113 9.23 -8.96 -8.51
CA LYS A 113 10.53 -9.26 -9.12
C LYS A 113 11.46 -10.05 -8.18
N ARG A 114 11.39 -9.78 -6.87
CA ARG A 114 12.24 -10.43 -5.86
C ARG A 114 11.61 -11.69 -5.28
N ASN A 115 10.29 -11.66 -5.08
CA ASN A 115 9.49 -12.77 -4.60
C ASN A 115 8.25 -12.91 -5.49
N PRO A 116 8.30 -13.78 -6.52
CA PRO A 116 7.15 -14.04 -7.39
C PRO A 116 5.91 -14.55 -6.66
N ASP A 117 6.09 -15.21 -5.50
CA ASP A 117 5.01 -15.80 -4.72
C ASP A 117 4.38 -14.83 -3.70
N ILE A 118 4.88 -13.59 -3.62
CA ILE A 118 4.35 -12.59 -2.68
C ILE A 118 2.85 -12.31 -2.95
N LEU A 119 2.04 -12.26 -1.90
CA LEU A 119 0.63 -11.89 -1.99
C LEU A 119 0.50 -10.36 -1.99
N LEU A 120 -0.31 -9.83 -2.90
CA LEU A 120 -0.55 -8.39 -3.02
C LEU A 120 -1.99 -8.07 -2.60
N TYR A 121 -2.15 -7.09 -1.72
CA TYR A 121 -3.47 -6.58 -1.30
C TYR A 121 -3.51 -5.06 -1.45
N GLY A 122 -4.66 -4.54 -1.88
CA GLY A 122 -4.95 -3.10 -1.93
C GLY A 122 -6.04 -2.74 -0.93
N LEU A 123 -5.91 -1.60 -0.26
CA LEU A 123 -6.96 -1.05 0.60
C LEU A 123 -7.10 0.45 0.36
N PRO A 124 -8.31 0.96 0.02
CA PRO A 124 -8.54 2.40 -0.04
C PRO A 124 -8.59 2.99 1.37
N TRP A 125 -7.86 4.08 1.60
CA TRP A 125 -8.02 4.90 2.81
C TRP A 125 -8.88 6.15 2.58
N GLY A 126 -9.03 6.56 1.32
CA GLY A 126 -9.84 7.70 0.91
C GLY A 126 -10.42 7.50 -0.48
N TRP A 127 -11.18 8.49 -0.93
CA TRP A 127 -11.87 8.44 -2.21
C TRP A 127 -11.86 9.82 -2.86
N PRO A 128 -11.69 9.92 -4.19
CA PRO A 128 -11.86 11.16 -4.92
C PRO A 128 -13.24 11.78 -4.67
N GLY A 129 -13.28 13.10 -4.49
CA GLY A 129 -14.51 13.80 -4.10
C GLY A 129 -15.68 13.61 -5.07
N TRP A 130 -15.42 13.34 -6.35
CA TRP A 130 -16.45 13.13 -7.37
C TRP A 130 -17.27 11.85 -7.13
N ILE A 131 -16.71 10.83 -6.45
CA ILE A 131 -17.40 9.57 -6.15
C ILE A 131 -18.62 9.80 -5.24
N GLY A 132 -18.53 10.76 -4.33
CA GLY A 132 -19.60 11.08 -3.39
C GLY A 132 -20.79 11.82 -4.02
N ASN A 133 -20.71 12.22 -5.30
CA ASN A 133 -21.74 12.98 -6.02
C ASN A 133 -22.29 14.18 -5.22
N GLY A 134 -21.39 14.99 -4.65
CA GLY A 134 -21.74 16.14 -3.80
C GLY A 134 -22.00 15.80 -2.33
N THR A 135 -21.91 14.53 -1.93
CA THR A 135 -21.95 14.09 -0.53
C THR A 135 -20.55 13.70 -0.04
N HIS A 136 -20.38 13.60 1.28
CA HIS A 136 -19.17 13.04 1.90
C HIS A 136 -19.20 11.50 2.02
N ASN A 137 -20.22 10.83 1.48
CA ASN A 137 -20.36 9.38 1.56
C ASN A 137 -19.87 8.74 0.25
N PRO A 138 -18.69 8.08 0.24
CA PRO A 138 -18.18 7.43 -0.96
C PRO A 138 -19.05 6.23 -1.37
N TYR A 139 -19.88 5.70 -0.48
CA TYR A 139 -20.79 4.58 -0.75
C TYR A 139 -22.21 5.03 -1.15
N TYR A 140 -22.40 6.33 -1.42
CA TYR A 140 -23.68 6.85 -1.94
C TYR A 140 -24.14 6.06 -3.17
N ASN A 141 -23.20 5.71 -4.05
CA ASN A 141 -23.43 4.78 -5.16
C ASN A 141 -22.36 3.70 -5.17
N VAL A 142 -22.66 2.55 -4.56
CA VAL A 142 -21.75 1.41 -4.46
C VAL A 142 -21.22 0.91 -5.80
N ASN A 143 -21.97 1.07 -6.91
CA ASN A 143 -21.51 0.67 -8.23
C ASN A 143 -20.43 1.60 -8.77
N THR A 144 -20.50 2.90 -8.46
CA THR A 144 -19.45 3.86 -8.81
C THR A 144 -18.22 3.61 -7.96
N THR A 145 -18.39 3.43 -6.65
CA THR A 145 -17.32 3.12 -5.70
C THR A 145 -16.55 1.87 -6.11
N ALA A 146 -17.25 0.79 -6.46
CA ALA A 146 -16.65 -0.49 -6.84
C ALA A 146 -15.86 -0.42 -8.16
N ARG A 147 -16.18 0.52 -9.05
CA ARG A 147 -15.41 0.74 -10.29
C ARG A 147 -14.10 1.49 -10.07
N CYS A 148 -13.97 2.17 -8.93
CA CYS A 148 -12.80 3.00 -8.60
C CYS A 148 -11.86 2.30 -7.59
N LEU A 149 -11.97 0.98 -7.47
CA LEU A 149 -11.10 0.08 -6.68
C LEU A 149 -10.25 -0.77 -7.61
#